data_AF-A0A011AMQ9-F1
#
_entry.id   AF-A0A011AMQ9-F1
#
_cell.length_a   1.000
_cell.length_b   1.000
_cell.length_c   1.000
_cell.angle_alpha   90.00
_cell.angle_beta   90.00
_cell.angle_gamma   90.00
#
_symmetry.space_group_name_H-M   'P 1'
#
loop_
_entity.id
_entity.type
_entity.pdbx_description
1 polymer ?
#
loop_
_entity_poly.entity_id
_entity_poly.type
_entity_poly.pdbx_seq_one_letter_code
_entity_poly.pdbx_strand_id
1 'polypeptide(L)'
;MNIKEWVEAAQRGEVTEDDVQQALWLLSNTPLLYDTGETVAVEDYMRGLERQPSAAETEAYGELFDLAVALSRRYAEAEAYDRMQDVLSLQFDLWARGVLRLEDWIAWLQGAVQGRIDLPVYDFDEVLGSAPEEFMIQDFHDELNFRLEDAPEDEWALSHLDELYRKVGVTGKA
;
A
#
# COMPACT_ATOMS: atom_id res chain seq x y z
N MET A 1 2.82 -17.73 14.82
CA MET A 1 3.49 -17.59 13.53
C MET A 1 3.73 -16.12 13.35
N ASN A 2 4.95 -15.69 13.08
CA ASN A 2 5.26 -14.27 12.87
C ASN A 2 4.94 -13.84 11.43
N ILE A 3 5.00 -12.53 11.14
CA ILE A 3 4.67 -11.98 9.82
C ILE A 3 5.55 -12.55 8.70
N LYS A 4 6.83 -12.84 8.98
CA LYS A 4 7.74 -13.43 7.98
C LYS A 4 7.31 -14.85 7.62
N GLU A 5 7.00 -15.66 8.62
CA GLU A 5 6.50 -17.02 8.43
C GLU A 5 5.15 -17.02 7.68
N TRP A 6 4.29 -16.03 7.93
CA TRP A 6 3.02 -15.86 7.21
C TRP A 6 3.23 -15.53 5.73
N VAL A 7 4.15 -14.62 5.39
CA VAL A 7 4.52 -14.32 4.00
C VAL A 7 5.07 -15.57 3.29
N GLU A 8 5.97 -16.31 3.96
CA GLU A 8 6.52 -17.54 3.40
C GLU A 8 5.45 -18.63 3.23
N ALA A 9 4.48 -18.73 4.16
CA ALA A 9 3.35 -19.65 4.05
C ALA A 9 2.39 -19.28 2.91
N ALA A 10 2.12 -17.98 2.71
CA ALA A 10 1.36 -17.48 1.56
C ALA A 10 2.04 -17.83 0.23
N GLN A 11 3.36 -17.64 0.12
CA GLN A 11 4.12 -18.02 -1.08
C GLN A 11 4.09 -19.53 -1.38
N ARG A 12 3.91 -20.37 -0.35
CA ARG A 12 3.74 -21.83 -0.51
C ARG A 12 2.29 -22.26 -0.73
N GLY A 13 1.32 -21.33 -0.67
CA GLY A 13 -0.11 -21.62 -0.76
C GLY A 13 -0.69 -22.29 0.49
N GLU A 14 0.01 -22.22 1.63
CA GLU A 14 -0.48 -22.70 2.93
C GLU A 14 -1.45 -21.69 3.57
N VAL A 15 -1.26 -20.40 3.29
CA VAL A 15 -2.26 -19.34 3.50
C VAL A 15 -2.96 -19.12 2.16
N THR A 16 -4.29 -19.05 2.17
CA THR A 16 -5.05 -18.92 0.92
C THR A 16 -4.90 -17.53 0.32
N GLU A 17 -5.03 -17.42 -1.00
CA GLU A 17 -4.99 -16.11 -1.69
C GLU A 17 -6.11 -15.19 -1.18
N ASP A 18 -7.29 -15.73 -0.89
CA ASP A 18 -8.41 -14.98 -0.31
C ASP A 18 -8.05 -14.37 1.05
N ASP A 19 -7.32 -15.10 1.90
CA ASP A 19 -6.87 -14.60 3.20
C ASP A 19 -5.83 -13.47 3.06
N VAL A 20 -4.90 -13.63 2.10
CA VAL A 20 -3.91 -12.58 1.80
C VAL A 20 -4.62 -11.35 1.26
N GLN A 21 -5.51 -11.53 0.28
CA GLN A 21 -6.28 -10.45 -0.32
C GLN A 21 -7.07 -9.70 0.74
N GLN A 22 -7.77 -10.41 1.64
CA GLN A 22 -8.51 -9.80 2.73
C GLN A 22 -7.60 -8.99 3.66
N ALA A 23 -6.46 -9.53 4.06
CA ALA A 23 -5.54 -8.83 4.94
C ALA A 23 -5.04 -7.53 4.32
N LEU A 24 -4.63 -7.57 3.04
CA LEU A 24 -4.16 -6.40 2.31
C LEU A 24 -5.28 -5.40 2.04
N TRP A 25 -6.50 -5.89 1.78
CA TRP A 25 -7.68 -5.04 1.62
C TRP A 25 -7.98 -4.27 2.92
N LEU A 26 -7.87 -4.93 4.08
CA LEU A 26 -8.03 -4.27 5.38
C LEU A 26 -6.94 -3.21 5.60
N LEU A 27 -5.69 -3.48 5.21
CA LEU A 27 -4.60 -2.49 5.29
C LEU A 27 -4.90 -1.23 4.48
N SER A 28 -5.48 -1.35 3.28
CA SER A 28 -5.81 -0.18 2.45
C SER A 28 -7.13 0.49 2.84
N ASN A 29 -8.13 -0.25 3.32
CA ASN A 29 -9.49 0.26 3.51
C ASN A 29 -9.81 0.68 4.95
N THR A 30 -9.25 0.04 5.97
CA THR A 30 -9.51 0.43 7.36
C THR A 30 -9.07 1.87 7.66
N PRO A 31 -7.91 2.37 7.15
CA PRO A 31 -7.52 3.76 7.33
C PRO A 31 -8.54 4.79 6.82
N LEU A 32 -9.31 4.46 5.78
CA LEU A 32 -10.32 5.34 5.16
C LEU A 32 -11.52 5.64 6.07
N LEU A 33 -11.68 4.89 7.17
CA LEU A 33 -12.75 5.10 8.15
C LEU A 33 -12.46 6.25 9.12
N TYR A 34 -11.29 6.89 8.99
CA TYR A 34 -10.78 7.90 9.91
C TYR A 34 -10.31 9.12 9.14
N ASP A 35 -10.49 10.31 9.73
CA ASP A 35 -9.97 11.57 9.17
C ASP A 35 -8.46 11.74 9.47
N THR A 36 -7.95 11.05 10.48
CA THR A 36 -6.55 11.10 10.91
C THR A 36 -6.09 9.76 11.43
N GLY A 37 -4.77 9.57 11.45
CA GLY A 37 -4.16 8.34 11.93
C GLY A 37 -4.06 8.21 13.46
N GLU A 38 -4.70 9.07 14.27
CA GLU A 38 -4.52 9.12 15.73
C GLU A 38 -5.32 8.08 16.52
N THR A 39 -6.41 7.55 15.96
CA THR A 39 -7.36 6.71 16.69
C THR A 39 -7.49 5.29 16.12
N VAL A 40 -6.90 5.02 14.96
CA VAL A 40 -6.83 3.68 14.35
C VAL A 40 -6.21 2.68 15.33
N ALA A 41 -6.82 1.51 15.50
CA ALA A 41 -6.33 0.46 16.40
C ALA A 41 -6.30 -0.92 15.71
N VAL A 42 -5.52 -1.85 16.25
CA VAL A 42 -5.41 -3.22 15.71
C VAL A 42 -6.77 -3.91 15.68
N GLU A 43 -7.60 -3.65 16.68
CA GLU A 43 -8.95 -4.20 16.79
C GLU A 43 -9.84 -3.83 15.61
N ASP A 44 -9.60 -2.68 14.96
CA ASP A 44 -10.39 -2.25 13.80
C ASP A 44 -10.13 -3.17 12.60
N TYR A 45 -8.87 -3.55 12.40
CA TYR A 45 -8.48 -4.51 11.37
C TYR A 45 -8.94 -5.93 11.74
N MET A 46 -8.70 -6.36 12.99
CA MET A 46 -9.04 -7.71 13.43
C MET A 46 -10.55 -7.99 13.38
N ARG A 47 -11.40 -6.98 13.59
CA ARG A 47 -12.86 -7.09 13.44
C ARG A 47 -13.31 -7.19 11.99
N GLY A 48 -12.50 -6.73 11.04
CA GLY A 48 -12.79 -6.77 9.62
C GLY A 48 -12.46 -8.11 8.94
N LEU A 49 -11.77 -9.02 9.64
CA LEU A 49 -11.52 -10.38 9.13
C LEU A 49 -12.83 -11.16 8.98
N GLU A 50 -13.06 -11.76 7.81
CA GLU A 50 -14.28 -12.50 7.48
C GLU A 50 -14.33 -13.85 8.20
N ARG A 51 -13.17 -14.41 8.51
CA ARG A 51 -13.05 -15.63 9.30
C ARG A 51 -12.21 -15.41 10.54
N GLN A 52 -12.47 -16.23 11.54
CA GLN A 52 -11.61 -16.24 12.72
C GLN A 52 -10.25 -16.87 12.37
N PRO A 53 -9.13 -16.15 12.58
CA PRO A 53 -7.81 -16.72 12.38
C PRO A 53 -7.54 -17.83 13.40
N SER A 54 -6.75 -18.83 13.00
CA SER A 54 -6.16 -19.79 13.93
C SER A 54 -5.23 -19.08 14.92
N ALA A 55 -4.90 -19.71 16.05
CA ALA A 55 -3.99 -19.11 17.03
C ALA A 55 -2.62 -18.72 16.45
N ALA A 56 -2.13 -19.48 15.45
CA ALA A 56 -0.90 -19.16 14.76
C ALA A 56 -1.04 -17.91 13.87
N GLU A 57 -2.15 -17.81 13.12
CA GLU A 57 -2.45 -16.67 12.25
C GLU A 57 -2.79 -15.40 13.03
N THR A 58 -3.41 -15.52 14.20
CA THR A 58 -3.72 -14.37 15.08
C THR A 58 -2.46 -13.58 15.42
N GLU A 59 -1.35 -14.26 15.68
CA GLU A 59 -0.07 -13.60 15.97
C GLU A 59 0.45 -12.84 14.74
N ALA A 60 0.43 -13.46 13.56
CA ALA A 60 0.86 -12.83 12.32
C ALA A 60 -0.01 -11.62 11.94
N TYR A 61 -1.33 -11.73 12.07
CA TYR A 61 -2.25 -10.60 11.83
C TYR A 61 -2.06 -9.49 12.86
N GLY A 62 -1.82 -9.84 14.13
CA GLY A 62 -1.46 -8.87 15.17
C GLY A 62 -0.22 -8.06 14.76
N GLU A 63 0.87 -8.73 14.39
CA GLU A 63 2.10 -8.07 13.92
C GLU A 63 1.87 -7.21 12.67
N LEU A 64 1.08 -7.70 11.71
CA LEU A 64 0.77 -6.97 10.48
C LEU A 64 -0.03 -5.70 10.76
N PHE A 65 -1.07 -5.80 11.58
CA PHE A 65 -1.94 -4.66 11.89
C PHE A 65 -1.29 -3.69 12.89
N ASP A 66 -0.37 -4.16 13.75
CA ASP A 66 0.49 -3.28 14.54
C ASP A 66 1.36 -2.40 13.63
N LEU A 67 1.91 -2.95 12.54
CA LEU A 67 2.63 -2.14 11.55
C LEU A 67 1.72 -1.10 10.88
N ALA A 68 0.48 -1.47 10.56
CA ALA A 68 -0.50 -0.56 9.97
C ALA A 68 -0.82 0.60 10.91
N VAL A 69 -1.12 0.30 12.19
CA VAL A 69 -1.36 1.30 13.23
C VAL A 69 -0.13 2.19 13.42
N ALA A 70 1.07 1.62 13.47
CA ALA A 70 2.30 2.38 13.61
C ALA A 70 2.53 3.32 12.41
N LEU A 71 2.19 2.87 11.19
CA LEU A 71 2.24 3.71 9.99
C LEU A 71 1.25 4.87 10.09
N SER A 72 -0.02 4.59 10.45
CA SER A 72 -1.04 5.62 10.67
C SER A 72 -0.61 6.64 11.71
N ARG A 73 0.01 6.21 12.82
CA ARG A 73 0.50 7.11 13.86
C ARG A 73 1.70 7.95 13.42
N ARG A 74 2.57 7.41 12.56
CA ARG A 74 3.68 8.17 11.98
C ARG A 74 3.19 9.31 11.08
N TYR A 75 2.15 9.04 10.30
CA TYR A 75 1.56 9.99 9.35
C TYR A 75 0.19 10.47 9.82
N ALA A 76 0.05 10.82 11.11
CA ALA A 76 -1.25 11.11 11.71
C ALA A 76 -1.88 12.44 11.26
N GLU A 77 -1.07 13.40 10.82
CA GLU A 77 -1.52 14.71 10.32
C GLU A 77 -2.31 14.53 9.02
N ALA A 78 -3.44 15.24 8.86
CA ALA A 78 -4.42 15.03 7.79
C ALA A 78 -3.80 14.86 6.39
N GLU A 79 -2.98 15.82 5.93
CA GLU A 79 -2.38 15.75 4.58
C GLU A 79 -1.42 14.55 4.41
N ALA A 80 -0.65 14.21 5.46
CA ALA A 80 0.24 13.06 5.43
C ALA A 80 -0.54 11.74 5.53
N TYR A 81 -1.67 11.76 6.24
CA TYR A 81 -2.57 10.63 6.40
C TYR A 81 -3.29 10.30 5.10
N ASP A 82 -3.85 11.30 4.42
CA ASP A 82 -4.49 11.15 3.10
C ASP A 82 -3.50 10.58 2.08
N ARG A 83 -2.27 11.11 2.05
CA ARG A 83 -1.19 10.58 1.21
C ARG A 83 -0.84 9.13 1.55
N MET A 84 -0.82 8.78 2.84
CA MET A 84 -0.57 7.39 3.26
C MET A 84 -1.69 6.46 2.78
N GLN A 85 -2.96 6.88 2.92
CA GLN A 85 -4.12 6.11 2.45
C GLN A 85 -4.03 5.84 0.95
N ASP A 86 -3.76 6.88 0.17
CA ASP A 86 -3.61 6.82 -1.29
C ASP A 86 -2.48 5.88 -1.74
N VAL A 87 -1.33 5.92 -1.06
CA VAL A 87 -0.23 4.97 -1.31
C VAL A 87 -0.63 3.53 -0.98
N LEU A 88 -1.32 3.28 0.14
CA LEU A 88 -1.77 1.94 0.50
C LEU A 88 -2.81 1.41 -0.49
N SER A 89 -3.69 2.27 -1.00
CA SER A 89 -4.66 1.95 -2.05
C SER A 89 -3.96 1.56 -3.35
N LEU A 90 -2.99 2.36 -3.81
CA LEU A 90 -2.21 2.01 -5.00
C LEU A 90 -1.42 0.71 -4.82
N GLN A 91 -0.79 0.50 -3.65
CA GLN A 91 -0.08 -0.76 -3.37
C GLN A 91 -1.01 -1.97 -3.44
N PHE A 92 -2.26 -1.84 -2.97
CA PHE A 92 -3.28 -2.88 -3.09
C PHE A 92 -3.58 -3.23 -4.53
N ASP A 93 -3.82 -2.21 -5.36
CA ASP A 93 -4.10 -2.42 -6.77
C ASP A 93 -2.91 -3.03 -7.51
N LEU A 94 -1.69 -2.59 -7.23
CA LEU A 94 -0.48 -3.15 -7.82
C LEU A 94 -0.26 -4.60 -7.42
N TRP A 95 -0.56 -4.97 -6.17
CA TRP A 95 -0.49 -6.35 -5.72
C TRP A 95 -1.54 -7.22 -6.42
N ALA A 96 -2.79 -6.75 -6.48
CA ALA A 96 -3.89 -7.46 -7.13
C ALA A 96 -3.65 -7.68 -8.63
N ARG A 97 -2.91 -6.76 -9.28
CA ARG A 97 -2.48 -6.87 -10.69
C ARG A 97 -1.19 -7.69 -10.88
N GLY A 98 -0.57 -8.18 -9.80
CA GLY A 98 0.67 -8.97 -9.84
C GLY A 98 1.94 -8.14 -10.10
N VAL A 99 1.88 -6.81 -9.99
CA VAL A 99 3.02 -5.90 -10.17
C VAL A 99 3.82 -5.76 -8.87
N LEU A 100 3.14 -5.64 -7.73
CA LEU A 100 3.77 -5.57 -6.42
C LEU A 100 3.75 -6.95 -5.75
N ARG A 101 4.92 -7.44 -5.34
CA ARG A 101 5.02 -8.71 -4.61
C ARG A 101 4.67 -8.51 -3.13
N LEU A 102 4.10 -9.53 -2.50
CA LEU A 102 3.74 -9.49 -1.09
C LEU A 102 4.95 -9.15 -0.20
N GLU A 103 6.10 -9.79 -0.44
CA GLU A 103 7.31 -9.54 0.34
C GLU A 103 7.84 -8.11 0.21
N ASP A 104 7.67 -7.51 -0.96
CA ASP A 104 8.12 -6.14 -1.25
C ASP A 104 7.22 -5.14 -0.52
N TRP A 105 5.91 -5.37 -0.51
CA TRP A 105 4.96 -4.55 0.24
C TRP A 105 5.25 -4.61 1.74
N ILE A 106 5.40 -5.81 2.32
CA ILE A 106 5.70 -5.94 3.75
C ILE A 106 7.04 -5.26 4.11
N ALA A 107 8.06 -5.41 3.26
CA ALA A 107 9.34 -4.73 3.45
C ALA A 107 9.21 -3.20 3.37
N TRP A 108 8.40 -2.69 2.43
CA TRP A 108 8.11 -1.28 2.30
C TRP A 108 7.41 -0.75 3.55
N LEU A 109 6.36 -1.43 4.02
CA LEU A 109 5.59 -1.05 5.22
C LEU A 109 6.49 -0.95 6.45
N GLN A 110 7.34 -1.96 6.68
CA GLN A 110 8.32 -1.95 7.77
C GLN A 110 9.33 -0.80 7.63
N GLY A 111 9.78 -0.53 6.41
CA GLY A 111 10.68 0.59 6.11
C GLY A 111 10.04 1.94 6.40
N ALA A 112 8.78 2.11 6.01
CA ALA A 112 8.01 3.34 6.22
C ALA A 112 7.75 3.61 7.70
N VAL A 113 7.31 2.61 8.46
CA VAL A 113 7.14 2.71 9.93
C VAL A 113 8.43 3.12 10.63
N GLN A 114 9.56 2.57 10.19
CA GLN A 114 10.88 2.86 10.76
C GLN A 114 11.49 4.18 10.28
N GLY A 115 10.83 4.88 9.35
CA GLY A 115 11.35 6.11 8.73
C GLY A 115 12.57 5.90 7.84
N ARG A 116 12.76 4.69 7.34
CA ARG A 116 13.76 4.38 6.29
C ARG A 116 13.23 4.67 4.89
N ILE A 117 11.91 4.73 4.75
CA ILE A 117 11.19 5.05 3.52
C ILE A 117 10.22 6.18 3.85
N ASP A 118 10.25 7.24 3.06
CA ASP A 118 9.28 8.33 3.14
C ASP A 118 8.15 8.11 2.13
N LEU A 119 6.97 8.67 2.42
CA LEU A 119 5.87 8.65 1.46
C LEU A 119 6.27 9.42 0.19
N PRO A 120 5.88 8.94 -1.00
CA PRO A 120 6.03 9.70 -2.23
C PRO A 120 5.35 11.07 -2.11
N VAL A 121 6.12 12.13 -2.33
CA VAL A 121 5.62 13.50 -2.45
C VAL A 121 5.77 13.92 -3.91
N TYR A 122 4.70 14.47 -4.47
CA TYR A 122 4.64 14.98 -5.83
C TYR A 122 4.13 16.41 -5.83
N ASP A 123 4.75 17.25 -6.67
CA ASP A 123 4.17 18.50 -7.11
C ASP A 123 3.51 18.22 -8.47
N PHE A 124 2.21 17.90 -8.44
CA PHE A 124 1.50 17.49 -9.65
C PHE A 124 1.33 18.65 -10.64
N ASP A 125 1.31 19.89 -10.18
CA ASP A 125 1.29 21.06 -11.06
C ASP A 125 2.62 21.20 -11.80
N GLU A 126 3.75 20.97 -11.12
CA GLU A 126 5.07 20.94 -11.78
C GLU A 126 5.16 19.79 -12.79
N VAL A 127 4.67 18.61 -12.44
CA VAL A 127 4.78 17.40 -13.26
C VAL A 127 3.83 17.44 -14.47
N LEU A 128 2.57 17.86 -14.28
CA LEU A 128 1.52 17.83 -15.31
C LEU A 128 1.29 19.19 -15.98
N GLY A 129 1.88 20.27 -15.46
CA GLY A 129 1.67 21.65 -15.91
C GLY A 129 0.39 22.29 -15.36
N SER A 130 -0.59 21.48 -14.98
CA SER A 130 -1.75 21.84 -14.16
C SER A 130 -2.45 20.55 -13.75
N ALA A 131 -2.59 20.31 -12.46
CA ALA A 131 -3.35 19.21 -11.91
C ALA A 131 -4.74 19.69 -11.43
N PRO A 132 -5.78 18.83 -11.47
CA PRO A 132 -7.02 19.07 -10.75
C PRO A 132 -6.79 19.33 -9.25
N GLU A 133 -7.73 20.05 -8.62
CA GLU A 133 -7.78 20.08 -7.16
C GLU A 133 -7.98 18.65 -6.62
N GLU A 134 -7.33 18.34 -5.50
CA GLU A 134 -7.39 17.01 -4.86
C GLU A 134 -6.80 15.87 -5.72
N PHE A 135 -5.94 16.17 -6.70
CA PHE A 135 -5.27 15.14 -7.49
C PHE A 135 -4.32 14.30 -6.63
N MET A 136 -4.49 12.98 -6.69
CA MET A 136 -3.80 12.01 -5.84
C MET A 136 -2.81 11.15 -6.65
N ILE A 137 -2.00 10.35 -5.95
CA ILE A 137 -1.04 9.43 -6.55
C ILE A 137 -1.75 8.35 -7.36
N GLN A 138 -2.93 7.89 -6.93
CA GLN A 138 -3.75 6.97 -7.71
C GLN A 138 -4.21 7.60 -9.04
N ASP A 139 -4.64 8.87 -9.05
CA ASP A 139 -4.98 9.57 -10.29
C ASP A 139 -3.75 9.74 -11.20
N PHE A 140 -2.59 10.01 -10.61
CA PHE A 140 -1.34 10.10 -11.35
C PHE A 140 -0.97 8.75 -12.00
N HIS A 141 -1.15 7.64 -11.28
CA HIS A 141 -0.95 6.30 -11.83
C HIS A 141 -1.89 6.02 -13.01
N ASP A 142 -3.17 6.36 -12.89
CA ASP A 142 -4.15 6.17 -13.95
C ASP A 142 -3.85 7.04 -15.19
N GLU A 143 -3.45 8.30 -15.00
CA GLU A 143 -3.03 9.19 -16.10
C GLU A 143 -1.79 8.64 -16.83
N LEU A 144 -0.80 8.11 -16.09
CA LEU A 144 0.38 7.50 -16.70
C LEU A 144 0.01 6.26 -17.53
N ASN A 145 -0.84 5.38 -17.01
CA ASN A 145 -1.30 4.21 -17.76
C ASN A 145 -2.12 4.62 -18.99
N PHE A 146 -3.03 5.58 -18.85
CA PHE A 146 -3.84 6.09 -19.96
C PHE A 146 -2.97 6.62 -21.12
N ARG A 147 -1.89 7.35 -20.81
CA ARG A 147 -0.93 7.78 -21.84
C ARG A 147 -0.22 6.61 -22.52
N LEU A 148 0.19 5.61 -21.75
CA LEU A 148 0.88 4.43 -22.26
C LEU A 148 -0.03 3.52 -23.10
N GLU A 149 -1.35 3.56 -22.89
CA GLU A 149 -2.31 2.88 -23.76
C GLU A 149 -2.33 3.47 -25.18
N ASP A 150 -2.20 4.79 -25.32
CA ASP A 150 -2.16 5.48 -26.63
C ASP A 150 -0.75 5.49 -27.23
N ALA A 151 0.28 5.67 -26.39
CA ALA A 151 1.68 5.76 -26.77
C ALA A 151 2.58 4.89 -25.87
N PRO A 152 2.71 3.58 -26.14
CA PRO A 152 3.47 2.64 -25.30
C PRO A 152 4.96 2.99 -25.14
N GLU A 153 5.53 3.73 -26.10
CA GLU A 153 6.91 4.20 -26.08
C GLU A 153 7.10 5.60 -25.48
N ASP A 154 6.08 6.18 -24.83
CA ASP A 154 6.20 7.48 -24.15
C ASP A 154 7.24 7.40 -23.01
N GLU A 155 8.46 7.84 -23.31
CA GLU A 155 9.59 7.82 -22.37
C GLU A 155 9.31 8.62 -21.10
N TRP A 156 8.52 9.69 -21.18
CA TRP A 156 8.18 10.49 -20.01
C TRP A 156 7.25 9.71 -19.09
N ALA A 157 6.20 9.10 -19.64
CA ALA A 157 5.25 8.31 -18.85
C ALA A 157 5.92 7.07 -18.25
N LEU A 158 6.75 6.36 -19.04
CA LEU A 158 7.53 5.21 -18.57
C LEU A 158 8.47 5.58 -17.41
N SER A 159 9.17 6.72 -17.52
CA SER A 159 10.09 7.17 -16.48
C SER A 159 9.37 7.50 -15.17
N HIS A 160 8.23 8.19 -15.23
CA HIS A 160 7.46 8.55 -14.04
C HIS A 160 6.77 7.34 -13.41
N LEU A 161 6.30 6.40 -14.22
CA LEU A 161 5.72 5.15 -13.74
C LEU A 161 6.76 4.29 -13.02
N ASP A 162 7.97 4.15 -13.59
CA ASP A 162 9.09 3.46 -12.93
C ASP A 162 9.49 4.13 -11.60
N GLU A 163 9.55 5.46 -11.58
CA GLU A 163 9.83 6.20 -10.34
C GLU A 163 8.74 5.98 -9.29
N LEU A 164 7.47 6.09 -9.67
CA LEU A 164 6.34 5.86 -8.78
C LEU A 164 6.38 4.44 -8.21
N TYR A 165 6.55 3.44 -9.08
CA TYR A 165 6.64 2.03 -8.69
C TYR A 165 7.77 1.78 -7.69
N ARG A 166 8.95 2.35 -7.93
CA ARG A 166 10.06 2.27 -6.95
C ARG A 166 9.70 2.92 -5.62
N LYS A 167 9.05 4.09 -5.62
CA LYS A 167 8.65 4.79 -4.39
C LYS A 167 7.59 4.04 -3.59
N VAL A 168 6.71 3.29 -4.25
CA VAL A 168 5.68 2.46 -3.58
C VAL A 168 6.13 1.01 -3.35
N GLY A 169 7.40 0.71 -3.55
CA GLY A 169 8.02 -0.55 -3.10
C GLY A 169 8.18 -1.64 -4.16
N VAL A 170 7.88 -1.38 -5.43
CA VAL A 170 8.16 -2.35 -6.51
C VAL A 170 9.69 -2.44 -6.69
N THR A 171 10.27 -3.62 -6.44
CA THR A 171 11.74 -3.85 -6.56
C THR A 171 12.13 -4.70 -7.77
N GLY A 172 11.16 -5.19 -8.54
CA GLY A 172 11.34 -5.93 -9.80
C GLY A 172 11.12 -5.05 -11.04
N LYS A 173 11.35 -5.61 -12.24
CA LYS A 173 10.85 -4.98 -13.46
C LYS A 173 9.34 -5.17 -13.51
N ALA A 174 8.59 -4.06 -13.51
CA ALA A 174 7.20 -4.06 -13.92
C ALA A 174 7.07 -4.40 -15.41
#